data_AF-A0A3D2SJA9-F1
#
_entry.id   AF-A0A3D2SJA9-F1
#
_cell.length_a   1.000
_cell.length_b   1.000
_cell.length_c   1.000
_cell.angle_alpha   90.00
_cell.angle_beta   90.00
_cell.angle_gamma   90.00
#
_symmetry.space_group_name_H-M   'P 1'
#
loop_
_entity.id
_entity.type
_entity.pdbx_description
1 polymer ?
#
loop_
_entity_poly.entity_id
_entity_poly.type
_entity_poly.pdbx_seq_one_letter_code
_entity_poly.pdbx_strand_id
1 'polypeptide(L)' 'MQDSSINAIQKTKVAIIGAGFGGLAMAIRLLQNNIHDFVILEKAKDVGGTWRENQYPGAACDVQSHMYSLSFA' A
#
# COMPACT_ATOMS: atom_id res chain seq x y z
N MET A 1 -18.95 29.20 -16.06
CA MET A 1 -18.20 28.25 -16.91
C MET A 1 -17.12 27.62 -16.03
N GLN A 2 -17.43 26.51 -15.36
CA GLN A 2 -16.43 25.74 -14.61
C GLN A 2 -15.97 24.61 -15.55
N ASP A 3 -14.71 24.64 -15.91
CA ASP A 3 -14.06 23.67 -16.78
C ASP A 3 -14.01 22.31 -16.05
N SER A 4 -14.94 21.43 -16.39
CA SER A 4 -14.94 20.03 -15.97
C SER A 4 -13.84 19.31 -16.74
N SER A 5 -12.60 19.43 -16.25
CA SER A 5 -11.49 18.64 -16.74
C SER A 5 -11.85 17.16 -16.52
N ILE A 6 -12.21 16.46 -17.59
CA ILE A 6 -12.36 15.01 -17.56
C ILE A 6 -11.00 14.47 -17.13
N ASN A 7 -10.94 13.86 -15.94
CA ASN A 7 -9.73 13.18 -15.47
C ASN A 7 -9.31 12.19 -16.55
N ALA A 8 -8.15 12.43 -17.17
CA ALA A 8 -7.60 11.49 -18.13
C ALA A 8 -7.45 10.12 -17.44
N ILE A 9 -7.91 9.06 -18.10
CA ILE A 9 -7.78 7.70 -17.56
C ILE A 9 -6.29 7.40 -17.39
N GLN A 10 -5.84 7.28 -16.15
CA GLN A 10 -4.49 6.84 -15.85
C GLN A 10 -4.39 5.33 -16.16
N LYS A 11 -3.56 4.98 -17.14
CA LYS A 11 -3.20 3.59 -17.44
C LYS A 11 -1.90 3.26 -16.71
N THR A 12 -1.85 2.07 -16.12
CA THR A 12 -0.65 1.51 -15.51
C THR A 12 -0.55 0.02 -15.80
N LYS A 13 0.64 -0.56 -15.72
CA LYS A 13 0.82 -2.02 -15.90
C LYS A 13 0.31 -2.81 -14.71
N VAL A 14 0.46 -2.29 -13.49
CA VAL A 14 0.06 -3.00 -12.26
C VAL A 14 -0.67 -2.07 -11.32
N ALA A 15 -1.89 -2.44 -10.92
CA ALA A 15 -2.63 -1.77 -9.85
C ALA A 15 -2.62 -2.65 -8.59
N ILE A 16 -2.09 -2.10 -7.49
CA ILE A 16 -2.07 -2.74 -6.18
C ILE A 16 -3.18 -2.10 -5.34
N ILE A 17 -4.07 -2.90 -4.76
CA ILE A 17 -5.15 -2.42 -3.90
C ILE A 17 -4.76 -2.65 -2.44
N GLY A 18 -4.62 -1.55 -1.69
CA GLY A 18 -4.27 -1.52 -0.27
C GLY A 18 -2.80 -1.20 -0.01
N ALA A 19 -2.55 -0.28 0.92
CA ALA A 19 -1.20 0.12 1.36
C ALA A 19 -0.84 -0.41 2.76
N GLY A 20 -1.20 -1.68 3.03
CA GLY A 20 -0.70 -2.44 4.17
C GLY A 20 0.59 -3.20 3.85
N PHE A 21 1.05 -4.06 4.77
CA PHE A 21 2.27 -4.87 4.60
C PHE A 21 2.35 -5.60 3.25
N GLY A 22 1.26 -6.25 2.81
CA GLY A 22 1.23 -6.98 1.54
C GLY A 22 1.39 -6.08 0.31
N GLY A 23 0.68 -4.94 0.28
CA GLY A 23 0.78 -4.00 -0.85
C GLY A 23 2.14 -3.33 -0.95
N LEU A 24 2.71 -2.94 0.20
CA LEU A 24 4.06 -2.39 0.27
C LEU A 24 5.13 -3.43 -0.11
N ALA A 25 4.99 -4.67 0.36
CA ALA A 25 5.87 -5.76 -0.04
C ALA A 25 5.83 -6.01 -1.55
N MET A 26 4.64 -6.00 -2.16
CA MET A 26 4.49 -6.14 -3.61
C MET A 26 5.17 -4.98 -4.36
N ALA A 27 4.96 -3.73 -3.93
CA ALA A 27 5.62 -2.57 -4.54
C ALA A 27 7.14 -2.67 -4.46
N ILE A 28 7.70 -3.07 -3.30
CA ILE A 28 9.15 -3.30 -3.15
C ILE A 28 9.64 -4.37 -4.13
N ARG A 29 8.90 -5.48 -4.28
CA ARG A 29 9.27 -6.53 -5.25
C ARG A 29 9.20 -6.06 -6.69
N LEU A 30 8.22 -5.22 -7.07
CA LEU A 30 8.18 -4.62 -8.41
C LEU A 30 9.41 -3.74 -8.66
N LEU A 31 9.77 -2.89 -7.69
CA LEU A 31 10.95 -2.04 -7.77
C LEU A 31 12.24 -2.87 -7.88
N GLN A 32 12.39 -3.94 -7.11
CA GLN A 32 13.53 -4.87 -7.19
C GLN A 32 13.63 -5.59 -8.56
N ASN A 33 12.52 -5.71 -9.28
CA ASN A 33 12.46 -6.29 -10.62
C ASN A 33 12.48 -5.22 -11.73
N ASN A 34 12.83 -3.97 -11.42
CA ASN A 34 12.86 -2.83 -12.36
C ASN A 34 11.49 -2.53 -13.01
N ILE A 35 10.39 -2.84 -12.33
CA ILE A 35 9.03 -2.50 -12.75
C ILE A 35 8.59 -1.27 -11.95
N HIS A 36 8.56 -0.12 -12.63
CA HIS A 36 8.20 1.17 -12.01
C HIS A 36 6.81 1.68 -12.39
N ASP A 37 6.19 1.08 -13.40
CA ASP A 37 4.84 1.43 -13.84
C ASP A 37 3.80 0.66 -13.03
N PHE A 38 3.56 1.14 -11.81
CA PHE A 38 2.50 0.64 -10.95
C PHE A 38 1.90 1.77 -10.11
N VAL A 39 0.71 1.53 -9.58
CA VAL A 39 0.04 2.40 -8.62
C VAL A 39 -0.42 1.60 -7.41
N ILE A 40 -0.33 2.19 -6.23
CA ILE A 40 -0.96 1.67 -5.01
C ILE A 40 -2.18 2.53 -4.71
N LEU A 41 -3.35 1.90 -4.66
CA LEU A 41 -4.60 2.56 -4.31
C LEU A 41 -5.00 2.17 -2.89
N GLU A 42 -5.01 3.13 -1.99
CA GLU A 42 -5.43 2.95 -0.59
C GLU A 42 -6.71 3.73 -0.33
N LYS A 43 -7.66 3.09 0.35
CA LYS A 43 -8.95 3.72 0.67
C LYS A 43 -8.77 4.85 1.69
N ALA A 44 -7.89 4.69 2.66
CA ALA A 44 -7.67 5.70 3.67
C ALA A 44 -6.64 6.75 3.26
N LYS A 45 -6.44 7.70 4.17
CA LYS A 45 -5.59 8.86 3.97
C LYS A 45 -4.09 8.58 4.11
N ASP A 46 -3.73 7.40 4.62
CA ASP A 46 -2.33 7.04 4.89
C ASP A 46 -2.12 5.52 4.81
N VAL A 47 -0.86 5.10 4.77
CA VAL A 47 -0.42 3.69 4.74
C VAL A 47 -0.66 2.99 6.09
N GLY A 48 -0.53 1.66 6.11
CA GLY A 48 -0.50 0.86 7.35
C GLY A 48 -1.55 -0.26 7.41
N GLY A 49 -2.60 -0.18 6.58
CA GLY A 49 -3.63 -1.22 6.48
C GLY A 49 -4.25 -1.54 7.86
N THR A 50 -4.22 -2.81 8.26
CA THR A 50 -4.73 -3.28 9.56
C THR A 50 -4.24 -2.44 10.73
N TRP A 51 -2.97 -2.07 10.77
CA TRP A 51 -2.39 -1.34 11.90
C TRP A 51 -2.85 0.12 11.99
N ARG A 52 -3.24 0.72 10.86
CA ARG A 52 -3.82 2.06 10.83
C ARG A 52 -5.27 2.04 11.32
N GLU A 53 -6.05 1.06 10.87
CA GLU A 53 -7.48 0.97 11.20
C GLU A 53 -7.74 0.49 12.64
N ASN A 54 -6.84 -0.32 13.19
CA ASN A 54 -7.04 -0.98 14.48
C ASN A 54 -6.16 -0.35 15.58
N GLN A 55 -6.53 0.85 16.03
CA GLN A 55 -5.85 1.61 17.10
C GLN A 55 -6.61 1.57 18.44
N TYR A 56 -7.30 0.47 18.73
CA TYR A 56 -7.97 0.28 20.02
C TYR A 56 -6.96 -0.04 21.14
N PRO A 57 -7.29 0.24 22.41
CA PRO A 57 -6.40 -0.10 23.54
C PRO A 57 -6.08 -1.60 23.58
N GLY A 58 -4.79 -1.93 23.61
CA GLY A 58 -4.31 -3.32 23.61
C GLY A 58 -4.16 -3.97 22.23
N ALA A 59 -4.34 -3.23 21.13
CA ALA A 59 -4.01 -3.72 19.79
C ALA A 59 -2.54 -4.15 19.71
N ALA A 60 -2.30 -5.41 19.35
CA ALA A 60 -0.98 -6.02 19.26
C ALA A 60 -0.99 -7.16 18.24
N CYS A 61 0.19 -7.62 17.82
CA CYS A 61 0.34 -8.86 17.06
C CYS A 61 0.58 -10.05 18.02
N ASP A 62 0.22 -11.25 17.58
CA ASP A 62 0.45 -12.52 18.27
C ASP A 62 1.80 -13.16 17.87
N VAL A 63 2.36 -12.74 16.74
CA VAL A 63 3.69 -13.13 16.26
C VAL A 63 4.76 -12.26 16.89
N GLN A 64 5.91 -12.85 17.25
CA GLN A 64 7.06 -12.12 17.77
C GLN A 64 7.48 -11.01 16.79
N SER A 65 7.70 -9.79 17.27
CA SER A 65 7.85 -8.61 16.40
C SER A 65 8.94 -8.73 15.34
N HIS A 66 10.04 -9.46 15.62
CA HIS A 66 11.08 -9.70 14.62
C HIS A 66 10.62 -10.61 13.47
N MET A 67 9.71 -11.56 13.74
CA MET A 67 9.10 -12.41 12.73
C MET A 67 7.98 -11.69 11.97
N TYR A 68 7.36 -10.69 12.59
CA TYR A 68 6.32 -9.85 11.98
C TYR A 68 6.91 -8.56 11.39
N SER A 69 7.93 -8.72 10.53
CA SER A 69 8.63 -7.62 9.87
C SER A 69 8.99 -7.98 8.42
N LEU A 70 9.24 -6.97 7.57
CA LEU A 70 9.75 -7.20 6.23
C LEU A 70 11.27 -7.40 6.30
N SER A 71 11.75 -8.58 5.91
CA SER A 71 13.17 -8.98 6.01
C SER A 71 14.08 -8.44 4.90
N PHE A 72 13.52 -7.69 3.96
CA PHE A 72 14.19 -7.25 2.73
C PHE A 72 14.21 -5.72 2.59
N ALA A 73 14.04 -5.01 3.71
CA ALA A 73 14.16 -3.56 3.82
C ALA A 73 15.63 -3.14 4.00
#